data_AF-A0A5C8P585-F1
#
_entry.id   AF-A0A5C8P585-F1
#
_cell.length_a   1.000
_cell.length_b   1.000
_cell.length_c   1.000
_cell.angle_alpha   90.00
_cell.angle_beta   90.00
_cell.angle_gamma   90.00
#
_symmetry.space_group_name_H-M   'P 1'
#
loop_
_entity.id
_entity.type
_entity.pdbx_description
1 polymer ?
#
loop_
_entity_poly.entity_id
_entity_poly.type
_entity_poly.pdbx_seq_one_letter_code
_entity_poly.pdbx_strand_id
1 'polypeptide(L)'
;MKDLQEATERICDLKGSLVALDALVTAMLHELPAETRARLGQIFALHAEVARTVLLNTPTSEHTIAAFERDAQRTSTMIEAG
;
A
#
# COMPACT_ATOMS: atom_id res chain seq x y z
N MET A 1 17.77 5.48 -25.28
CA MET A 1 16.58 4.65 -25.64
C MET A 1 16.55 3.33 -24.86
N LYS A 2 17.69 2.64 -24.68
CA LYS A 2 17.77 1.41 -23.85
C LYS A 2 17.31 1.63 -22.39
N ASP A 3 17.68 2.76 -21.80
CA ASP A 3 17.39 3.06 -20.39
C ASP A 3 15.89 3.30 -20.10
N LEU A 4 15.15 3.89 -21.05
CA LEU A 4 13.72 4.14 -20.89
C LEU A 4 12.90 2.85 -21.05
N GLN A 5 13.30 1.99 -21.98
CA GLN A 5 12.67 0.68 -22.15
C GLN A 5 12.92 -0.19 -20.91
N GLU A 6 14.15 -0.25 -20.42
CA GLU A 6 14.50 -1.00 -19.22
C GLU A 6 13.76 -0.46 -17.98
N ALA A 7 13.64 0.86 -17.84
CA ALA A 7 12.83 1.46 -16.77
C ALA A 7 11.36 1.03 -16.88
N THR A 8 10.81 0.96 -18.10
CA THR A 8 9.43 0.53 -18.33
C THR A 8 9.22 -0.93 -17.97
N GLU A 9 10.15 -1.82 -18.34
CA GLU A 9 10.11 -3.24 -18.00
C GLU A 9 10.14 -3.43 -16.47
N ARG A 10 11.05 -2.75 -15.78
CA ARG A 10 11.11 -2.77 -14.30
C ARG A 10 9.84 -2.24 -13.64
N ILE A 11 9.22 -1.20 -14.21
CA ILE A 11 7.93 -0.68 -13.74
C ILE A 11 6.82 -1.74 -13.95
N CYS A 12 6.80 -2.44 -15.07
CA CYS A 12 5.83 -3.52 -15.32
C CYS A 12 5.99 -4.67 -14.32
N ASP A 13 7.21 -5.09 -14.03
CA ASP A 13 7.50 -6.13 -13.05
C ASP A 13 7.07 -5.71 -11.63
N LEU A 14 7.36 -4.46 -11.25
CA LEU A 14 6.93 -3.90 -9.96
C LEU A 14 5.40 -3.86 -9.86
N LYS A 15 4.71 -3.44 -10.92
CA LYS A 15 3.24 -3.42 -10.97
C LYS A 15 2.66 -4.83 -10.80
N GLY A 16 3.21 -5.83 -11.48
CA GLY A 16 2.78 -7.21 -11.32
C GLY A 16 2.93 -7.70 -9.88
N SER A 17 4.05 -7.37 -9.24
CA SER A 17 4.31 -7.70 -7.83
C SER A 17 3.30 -7.04 -6.88
N LEU A 18 2.99 -5.76 -7.09
CA LEU A 18 2.00 -5.03 -6.30
C LEU A 18 0.58 -5.62 -6.45
N VAL A 19 0.19 -6.01 -7.66
CA VAL A 19 -1.11 -6.67 -7.91
C VAL A 19 -1.19 -8.02 -7.21
N ALA A 20 -0.11 -8.81 -7.21
CA ALA A 20 -0.07 -10.09 -6.50
C ALA A 20 -0.21 -9.90 -4.97
N LEU A 21 0.45 -8.88 -4.41
CA LEU A 21 0.30 -8.54 -2.98
C LEU A 21 -1.11 -8.06 -2.65
N ASP A 22 -1.71 -7.23 -3.49
CA ASP A 22 -3.09 -6.76 -3.32
C ASP A 22 -4.11 -7.90 -3.30
N ALA A 23 -3.95 -8.86 -4.22
CA ALA A 23 -4.77 -10.07 -4.27
C ALA A 23 -4.63 -10.93 -3.00
N LEU A 24 -3.39 -11.11 -2.52
CA LEU A 24 -3.13 -11.86 -1.28
C LEU A 24 -3.75 -11.16 -0.07
N VAL A 25 -3.53 -9.86 0.10
CA VAL A 25 -4.09 -9.09 1.21
C VAL A 25 -5.61 -9.13 1.20
N THR A 26 -6.23 -9.01 0.01
CA THR A 26 -7.69 -9.12 -0.14
C THR A 26 -8.19 -10.50 0.29
N ALA A 27 -7.52 -11.58 -0.13
CA ALA A 27 -7.88 -12.94 0.28
C ALA A 27 -7.76 -13.12 1.80
N MET A 28 -6.69 -12.60 2.41
CA MET A 28 -6.51 -12.65 3.86
C MET A 28 -7.61 -11.86 4.60
N LEU A 29 -7.96 -10.67 4.13
CA LEU A 29 -9.01 -9.84 4.75
C LEU A 29 -10.38 -10.52 4.74
N HIS A 30 -10.73 -11.25 3.67
CA HIS A 30 -11.99 -11.97 3.60
C HIS A 30 -12.12 -13.11 4.62
N GLU A 31 -10.99 -13.70 5.03
CA GLU A 31 -10.98 -14.81 6.00
C GLU A 31 -10.90 -14.32 7.47
N LEU A 32 -10.71 -13.01 7.69
CA LEU A 32 -10.59 -12.46 9.05
C LEU A 32 -11.96 -12.24 9.72
N PRO A 33 -12.12 -12.64 10.99
CA PRO A 33 -13.28 -12.25 11.78
C PRO A 33 -13.38 -10.73 11.94
N ALA A 34 -14.61 -10.20 12.03
CA ALA A 34 -14.88 -8.77 12.15
C ALA A 34 -14.11 -8.09 13.31
N GLU A 35 -14.01 -8.74 14.48
CA GLU A 35 -13.24 -8.20 15.62
C GLU A 35 -11.74 -8.07 15.30
N THR A 36 -11.17 -9.06 14.62
CA THR A 36 -9.76 -9.04 14.20
C THR A 36 -9.53 -7.97 13.15
N ARG A 37 -10.50 -7.78 12.24
CA ARG A 37 -10.44 -6.76 11.19
C ARG A 37 -10.49 -5.34 11.77
N ALA A 38 -11.33 -5.09 12.78
CA ALA A 38 -11.35 -3.81 13.50
C ALA A 38 -10.01 -3.52 14.19
N ARG A 39 -9.40 -4.52 14.84
CA ARG A 39 -8.06 -4.39 15.44
C ARG A 39 -7.00 -4.14 14.37
N LEU A 40 -7.07 -4.82 13.24
CA LEU A 40 -6.17 -4.62 12.10
C LEU A 40 -6.22 -3.17 11.60
N GLY A 41 -7.41 -2.57 11.50
CA GLY A 41 -7.57 -1.17 11.10
C GLY A 41 -6.84 -0.20 12.02
N GLN A 42 -6.92 -0.40 13.34
CA GLN A 42 -6.21 0.42 14.33
C GLN A 42 -4.68 0.26 14.21
N ILE A 43 -4.22 -0.98 14.07
CA ILE A 43 -2.79 -1.28 13.89
C ILE A 43 -2.27 -0.69 12.57
N PHE A 44 -3.04 -0.84 11.50
CA PHE A 44 -2.70 -0.29 10.18
C PHE A 44 -2.58 1.23 10.23
N ALA A 45 -3.54 1.93 10.86
CA ALA A 45 -3.48 3.39 11.01
C ALA A 45 -2.21 3.85 11.75
N LEU A 46 -1.81 3.15 12.81
CA LEU A 46 -0.57 3.43 13.52
C LEU A 46 0.66 3.25 12.62
N HIS A 47 0.75 2.14 11.90
CA HIS A 47 1.88 1.90 10.99
C HIS A 47 1.90 2.87 9.81
N ALA A 48 0.74 3.26 9.29
CA ALA A 48 0.63 4.28 8.26
C ALA A 48 1.14 5.64 8.74
N GLU A 49 0.85 6.03 9.97
CA GLU A 49 1.37 7.28 10.55
C GLU A 49 2.89 7.26 10.71
N VAL A 50 3.46 6.12 11.15
CA VAL A 50 4.91 5.95 11.23
C VAL A 50 5.55 6.07 9.84
N ALA A 51 4.98 5.41 8.83
CA ALA A 51 5.46 5.50 7.45
C ALA A 51 5.35 6.92 6.89
N ARG A 52 4.23 7.61 7.13
CA ARG A 52 4.02 9.01 6.77
C ARG A 52 5.10 9.91 7.34
N THR A 53 5.39 9.75 8.64
CA THR A 53 6.45 10.51 9.31
C THR A 53 7.81 10.29 8.65
N VAL A 54 8.16 9.03 8.31
CA VAL A 54 9.42 8.72 7.62
C VAL A 54 9.48 9.38 6.24
N LEU A 55 8.41 9.29 5.46
CA LEU A 55 8.33 9.86 4.10
C LEU A 55 8.47 11.39 4.13
N LEU A 56 7.88 12.06 5.12
CA LEU A 56 7.98 13.52 5.28
C LEU A 56 9.36 13.99 5.75
N ASN A 57 10.14 13.12 6.39
CA ASN A 57 11.46 13.47 6.95
C ASN A 57 12.65 12.88 6.17
N THR A 58 12.40 12.26 5.02
CA THR A 58 13.42 11.70 4.12
C THR A 58 13.35 12.39 2.76
N PRO A 59 14.46 12.63 2.03
CA PRO A 59 14.43 13.13 0.67
C PRO A 59 13.63 12.21 -0.27
N THR A 60 12.34 12.49 -0.40
CA THR A 60 11.35 11.66 -1.08
C THR A 60 10.55 12.52 -2.06
N SER A 61 10.22 11.95 -3.22
CA SER A 61 9.38 12.65 -4.19
C SER A 61 7.97 12.88 -3.64
N GLU A 62 7.38 14.04 -3.92
CA GLU A 62 5.96 14.31 -3.65
C GLU A 62 5.03 13.28 -4.30
N HIS A 63 5.42 12.71 -5.45
CA HIS A 63 4.65 11.66 -6.11
C HIS A 63 4.61 10.37 -5.27
N THR A 64 5.68 10.04 -4.57
CA THR A 64 5.74 8.89 -3.65
C THR A 64 4.86 9.13 -2.42
N ILE A 65 4.92 10.33 -1.84
CA ILE A 65 4.06 10.71 -0.70
C ILE A 65 2.59 10.65 -1.12
N ALA A 66 2.24 11.25 -2.25
CA ALA A 66 0.87 11.25 -2.74
C ALA A 66 0.36 9.84 -3.10
N ALA A 67 1.23 8.97 -3.64
CA ALA A 67 0.87 7.58 -3.88
C ALA A 67 0.61 6.83 -2.56
N PHE A 68 1.49 7.00 -1.58
CA PHE A 68 1.32 6.42 -0.26
C PHE A 68 0.00 6.83 0.39
N GLU A 69 -0.35 8.11 0.41
CA GLU A 69 -1.60 8.57 1.03
C GLU A 69 -2.85 7.99 0.34
N ARG A 70 -2.86 7.95 -0.99
CA ARG A 70 -3.96 7.34 -1.75
C ARG A 70 -4.12 5.85 -1.44
N ASP A 71 -3.01 5.12 -1.41
CA ASP A 71 -3.05 3.66 -1.19
C ASP A 71 -3.30 3.30 0.26
N ALA A 72 -2.83 4.11 1.21
CA ALA A 72 -3.17 3.98 2.63
C ALA A 72 -4.67 4.17 2.85
N GLN A 73 -5.27 5.21 2.26
CA GLN A 73 -6.71 5.43 2.35
C GLN A 73 -7.50 4.29 1.70
N ARG A 74 -7.09 3.82 0.53
CA ARG A 74 -7.71 2.67 -0.15
C ARG A 74 -7.69 1.42 0.73
N THR A 75 -6.55 1.15 1.37
CA THR A 75 -6.37 0.00 2.27
C THR A 75 -7.24 0.11 3.52
N SER A 76 -7.34 1.29 4.13
CA SER A 76 -8.25 1.52 5.27
C SER A 76 -9.70 1.23 4.90
N THR A 77 -10.16 1.72 3.75
CA THR A 77 -11.52 1.41 3.25
C THR A 77 -11.71 -0.09 3.00
N MET A 78 -10.71 -0.78 2.46
CA MET A 78 -10.76 -2.24 2.31
C MET A 78 -10.83 -2.96 3.65
N ILE A 79 -10.17 -2.47 4.69
CA ILE A 79 -10.26 -3.05 6.04
C ILE A 79 -11.63 -2.78 6.67
N GLU A 80 -12.29 -1.67 6.35
CA GLU A 80 -13.61 -1.34 6.93
C GLU A 80 -14.80 -2.02 6.21
N ALA A 81 -14.63 -2.41 4.94
CA ALA A 81 -15.73 -2.80 4.06
C ALA A 81 -16.32 -4.22 4.24
N GLY A 82 -16.07 -4.95 5.33
CA GLY A 82 -16.79 -6.20 5.59
C GLY A 82 -16.59 -6.76 6.98
#